data_AF-A0A9D3X7L5-F1
#
_entry.id   AF-A0A9D3X7L5-F1
#
_cell.length_a   1.000
_cell.length_b   1.000
_cell.length_c   1.000
_cell.angle_alpha   90.00
_cell.angle_beta   90.00
_cell.angle_gamma   90.00
#
_symmetry.space_group_name_H-M   'P 1'
#
loop_
_entity.id
_entity.type
_entity.pdbx_description
1 polymer ?
#
loop_
_entity_poly.entity_id
_entity_poly.type
_entity_poly.pdbx_seq_one_letter_code
_entity_poly.pdbx_strand_id
1 'polypeptide(L)'
;MSASGTEFLFTHLVTNFLEAQEATERSKLQHPDTTPNDKSVKHPDLLERKVFQSTSVQFRVANYQTLLAKYDFTKYSKFVEFRDKLPQKAMAQFQTLINGGKLAAKTSLQAAVDSNDTVSKAFAISIVMTCKS
;
A
#
# COMPACT_ATOMS: atom_id res chain seq x y z
N MET A 1 -13.42 -4.75 -16.50
CA MET A 1 -12.38 -5.49 -15.76
C MET A 1 -12.90 -5.75 -14.35
N SER A 2 -13.09 -7.01 -13.99
CA SER A 2 -13.75 -7.40 -12.74
C SER A 2 -12.87 -7.09 -11.52
N ALA A 3 -13.46 -6.50 -10.49
CA ALA A 3 -12.80 -6.13 -9.22
C ALA A 3 -12.24 -7.34 -8.44
N SER A 4 -12.63 -8.55 -8.79
CA SER A 4 -12.23 -9.79 -8.10
C SER A 4 -10.75 -10.17 -8.32
N GLY A 5 -10.16 -9.80 -9.46
CA GLY A 5 -8.77 -10.18 -9.77
C GLY A 5 -7.74 -9.39 -8.96
N THR A 6 -8.02 -8.12 -8.68
CA THR A 6 -7.13 -7.24 -7.90
C THR A 6 -7.19 -7.54 -6.40
N GLU A 7 -8.38 -7.87 -5.86
CA GLU A 7 -8.53 -8.25 -4.45
C GLU A 7 -7.85 -9.58 -4.13
N PHE A 8 -7.89 -10.55 -5.07
CA PHE A 8 -7.25 -11.85 -4.89
C PHE A 8 -5.72 -11.76 -4.81
N LEU A 9 -5.09 -10.95 -5.67
CA LEU A 9 -3.65 -10.68 -5.60
C LEU A 9 -3.27 -9.95 -4.32
N PHE A 10 -4.13 -9.04 -3.85
CA PHE A 10 -3.92 -8.25 -2.64
C PHE A 10 -3.86 -9.11 -1.38
N THR A 11 -4.82 -10.00 -1.18
CA THR A 11 -4.87 -10.86 0.00
C THR A 11 -3.73 -11.88 -0.04
N HIS A 12 -3.49 -12.50 -1.20
CA HIS A 12 -2.49 -13.57 -1.30
C HIS A 12 -1.05 -13.06 -1.19
N LEU A 13 -0.73 -11.86 -1.74
CA LEU A 13 0.60 -11.25 -1.54
C LEU A 13 0.83 -10.87 -0.07
N VAL A 14 -0.19 -10.30 0.59
CA VAL A 14 -0.07 -9.85 1.98
C VAL A 14 0.07 -11.03 2.93
N THR A 15 -0.67 -12.13 2.70
CA THR A 15 -0.58 -13.35 3.53
C THR A 15 0.78 -14.04 3.36
N ASN A 16 1.25 -14.24 2.13
CA ASN A 16 2.57 -14.85 1.89
C ASN A 16 3.71 -13.96 2.44
N PHE A 17 3.55 -12.63 2.40
CA PHE A 17 4.51 -11.71 2.99
C PHE A 17 4.53 -11.80 4.52
N LEU A 18 3.37 -11.93 5.17
CA LEU A 18 3.27 -12.05 6.62
C LEU A 18 3.95 -13.34 7.10
N GLU A 19 3.74 -14.44 6.37
CA GLU A 19 4.41 -15.73 6.61
C GLU A 19 5.93 -15.63 6.41
N ALA A 20 6.39 -14.96 5.34
CA ALA A 20 7.82 -14.74 5.09
C ALA A 20 8.46 -13.81 6.14
N GLN A 21 7.74 -12.79 6.61
CA GLN A 21 8.17 -11.90 7.68
C GLN A 21 8.27 -12.66 9.01
N GLU A 22 7.28 -13.49 9.33
CA GLU A 22 7.28 -14.31 10.54
C GLU A 22 8.39 -15.37 10.54
N ALA A 23 8.65 -16.01 9.40
CA ALA A 23 9.77 -16.93 9.22
C ALA A 23 11.13 -16.23 9.43
N THR A 24 11.28 -15.01 8.92
CA THR A 24 12.50 -14.20 9.06
C THR A 24 12.74 -13.72 10.50
N GLU A 25 11.68 -13.42 11.26
CA GLU A 25 11.80 -13.06 12.68
C GLU A 25 12.07 -14.30 13.56
N ARG A 26 11.47 -15.46 13.24
CA ARG A 26 11.78 -16.73 13.92
C ARG A 26 13.25 -17.14 13.74
N SER A 27 13.84 -16.91 12.56
CA SER A 27 15.26 -17.21 12.34
C SER A 27 16.22 -16.32 13.15
N LYS A 28 15.81 -15.09 13.51
CA LYS A 28 16.62 -14.20 14.37
C LYS A 28 16.60 -14.62 15.85
N LEU A 29 15.50 -15.22 16.31
CA LEU A 29 15.34 -15.66 17.69
C LEU A 29 16.06 -16.97 18.01
N GLN A 30 16.44 -17.77 17.00
CA GLN A 30 17.02 -19.09 17.17
C GLN A 30 18.56 -19.15 17.16
N HIS A 31 19.27 -18.02 17.19
CA HIS A 31 20.74 -18.00 17.26
C HIS A 31 21.30 -17.13 18.39
N PRO A 32 21.65 -17.72 19.55
CA PRO A 32 22.64 -17.18 20.45
C PRO A 32 24.02 -17.79 20.17
N ASP A 33 24.92 -16.94 19.68
CA ASP A 33 26.40 -16.98 19.72
C ASP A 33 27.22 -18.15 19.12
N THR A 34 28.05 -17.79 18.13
CA THR A 34 29.52 -18.03 18.15
C THR A 34 30.22 -17.10 17.13
N THR A 35 31.11 -16.23 17.62
CA THR A 35 31.98 -15.25 16.92
C THR A 35 33.37 -15.89 16.61
N PRO A 36 34.29 -15.39 15.74
CA PRO A 36 34.42 -14.03 15.19
C PRO A 36 34.90 -13.86 13.70
N ASN A 37 34.70 -12.63 13.20
CA ASN A 37 35.52 -11.91 12.20
C ASN A 37 35.50 -12.34 10.70
N ASP A 38 34.64 -11.67 9.93
CA ASP A 38 34.99 -11.18 8.59
C ASP A 38 34.35 -9.79 8.41
N LYS A 39 35.19 -8.76 8.25
CA LYS A 39 34.82 -7.34 8.30
C LYS A 39 34.46 -6.75 6.94
N SER A 40 34.20 -7.53 5.88
CA SER A 40 33.87 -6.88 4.60
C SER A 40 32.87 -7.55 3.66
N VAL A 41 32.23 -8.68 4.01
CA VAL A 41 31.31 -9.36 3.06
C VAL A 41 29.82 -9.28 3.43
N LYS A 42 29.44 -8.78 4.62
CA LYS A 42 28.03 -8.77 5.09
C LYS A 42 27.21 -7.52 4.73
N HIS A 43 27.79 -6.55 4.02
CA HIS A 43 27.12 -5.27 3.71
C HIS A 43 25.98 -5.38 2.69
N PRO A 44 26.10 -6.18 1.60
CA PRO A 44 25.02 -6.34 0.62
C PRO A 44 23.75 -6.96 1.22
N ASP A 45 23.87 -8.01 2.03
CA ASP A 45 22.75 -8.69 2.68
C ASP A 45 21.97 -7.77 3.64
N LEU A 46 22.67 -6.95 4.42
CA LEU A 46 22.02 -5.97 5.30
C LEU A 46 21.25 -4.90 4.50
N LEU A 47 21.82 -4.45 3.38
CA LEU A 47 21.18 -3.49 2.50
C LEU A 47 19.95 -4.09 1.83
N GLU A 48 20.04 -5.31 1.31
CA GLU A 48 18.93 -6.06 0.70
C GLU A 48 17.78 -6.26 1.69
N ARG A 49 18.08 -6.71 2.91
CA ARG A 49 17.08 -6.86 3.98
C ARG A 49 16.42 -5.52 4.34
N LYS A 50 17.17 -4.41 4.40
CA LYS A 50 16.61 -3.07 4.64
C LYS A 50 15.71 -2.62 3.49
N VAL A 51 16.12 -2.86 2.24
CA VAL A 51 15.31 -2.53 1.05
C VAL A 51 14.01 -3.33 1.04
N PHE A 52 14.06 -4.63 1.32
CA PHE A 52 12.88 -5.48 1.45
C PHE A 52 11.92 -5.00 2.56
N GLN A 53 12.44 -4.72 3.75
CA GLN A 53 11.62 -4.21 4.87
C GLN A 53 10.99 -2.84 4.54
N SER A 54 11.76 -1.93 3.94
CA SER A 54 11.28 -0.59 3.59
C SER A 54 10.20 -0.64 2.52
N THR A 55 10.43 -1.38 1.42
CA THR A 55 9.48 -1.50 0.31
C THR A 55 8.19 -2.21 0.74
N SER A 56 8.27 -3.20 1.63
CA SER A 56 7.07 -3.82 2.22
C SER A 56 6.21 -2.84 3.03
N VAL A 57 6.84 -2.02 3.88
CA VAL A 57 6.10 -1.01 4.65
C VAL A 57 5.44 -0.01 3.71
N GLN A 58 6.18 0.47 2.72
CA GLN A 58 5.64 1.39 1.71
C GLN A 58 4.47 0.75 0.93
N PHE A 59 4.55 -0.55 0.62
CA PHE A 59 3.50 -1.27 -0.11
C PHE A 59 2.20 -1.27 0.70
N ARG A 60 2.29 -1.61 1.99
CA ARG A 60 1.14 -1.55 2.89
C ARG A 60 0.55 -0.15 2.99
N VAL A 61 1.39 0.88 3.11
CA VAL A 61 0.94 2.28 3.16
C VAL A 61 0.22 2.69 1.87
N ALA A 62 0.79 2.41 0.69
CA ALA A 62 0.20 2.75 -0.60
C ALA A 62 -1.14 2.02 -0.83
N ASN A 63 -1.23 0.77 -0.39
CA ASN A 63 -2.46 -0.01 -0.39
C ASN A 63 -3.56 0.63 0.46
N TYR A 64 -3.24 1.02 1.70
CA TYR A 64 -4.21 1.72 2.56
C TYR A 64 -4.62 3.08 2.00
N GLN A 65 -3.68 3.83 1.43
CA GLN A 65 -4.00 5.11 0.77
C GLN A 65 -4.98 4.91 -0.39
N THR A 66 -4.80 3.87 -1.19
CA THR A 66 -5.71 3.52 -2.30
C THR A 66 -7.10 3.19 -1.78
N LEU A 67 -7.20 2.39 -0.72
CA LEU A 67 -8.48 2.03 -0.10
C LEU A 67 -9.23 3.25 0.44
N LEU A 68 -8.52 4.13 1.16
CA LEU A 68 -9.09 5.36 1.72
C LEU A 68 -9.57 6.31 0.61
N ALA A 69 -8.77 6.53 -0.42
CA ALA A 69 -9.15 7.41 -1.52
C ALA A 69 -10.37 6.86 -2.30
N LYS A 70 -10.46 5.53 -2.48
CA LYS A 70 -11.63 4.87 -3.07
C LYS A 70 -12.87 5.04 -2.20
N TYR A 71 -12.72 4.91 -0.88
CA TYR A 71 -13.81 5.13 0.07
C TYR A 71 -14.32 6.58 0.00
N ASP A 72 -13.43 7.57 0.03
CA ASP A 72 -13.78 8.99 -0.05
C ASP A 72 -14.50 9.31 -1.36
N PHE A 73 -13.99 8.82 -2.49
CA PHE A 73 -14.63 9.01 -3.79
C PHE A 73 -16.05 8.44 -3.82
N THR A 74 -16.25 7.25 -3.23
CA THR A 74 -17.56 6.61 -3.14
C THR A 74 -18.49 7.38 -2.19
N LYS A 75 -17.96 7.90 -1.08
CA LYS A 75 -18.71 8.69 -0.09
C LYS A 75 -19.27 9.97 -0.71
N TYR A 76 -18.48 10.70 -1.49
CA TYR A 76 -18.98 11.89 -2.21
C TYR A 76 -20.07 11.56 -3.23
N SER A 77 -20.06 10.36 -3.81
CA SER A 77 -21.13 9.94 -4.72
C SER A 77 -22.45 9.74 -3.98
N LYS A 78 -22.42 9.26 -2.73
CA LYS A 78 -23.62 9.16 -1.88
C LYS A 78 -24.15 10.52 -1.41
N PHE A 79 -23.31 11.55 -1.32
CA PHE A 79 -23.75 12.90 -0.95
C PHE A 79 -24.68 13.54 -1.99
N VAL A 80 -24.67 13.06 -3.24
CA VAL A 80 -25.63 13.49 -4.25
C VAL A 80 -27.08 13.20 -3.80
N GLU A 81 -27.31 12.09 -3.11
CA GLU A 81 -28.65 11.71 -2.59
C GLU A 81 -29.15 12.67 -1.49
N PHE A 82 -28.24 13.36 -0.80
CA PHE A 82 -28.58 14.34 0.23
C PHE A 82 -28.86 15.72 -0.35
N ARG A 83 -28.28 16.05 -1.51
CA ARG A 83 -28.49 17.33 -2.19
C ARG A 83 -29.96 17.62 -2.43
N ASP A 84 -30.72 16.61 -2.87
CA ASP A 84 -32.11 16.76 -3.25
C ASP A 84 -33.05 16.97 -2.05
N LYS A 85 -32.54 16.78 -0.83
CA LYS A 85 -33.25 17.04 0.43
C LYS A 85 -32.98 18.45 0.99
N LEU A 86 -32.11 19.23 0.34
CA LEU A 86 -31.74 20.57 0.81
C LEU A 86 -32.70 21.64 0.27
N PRO A 87 -32.85 22.78 0.97
CA PRO A 87 -33.51 23.95 0.42
C PRO A 87 -32.85 24.40 -0.88
N GLN A 88 -33.65 24.85 -1.85
CA GLN A 88 -33.18 25.23 -3.19
C GLN A 88 -31.98 26.19 -3.19
N LYS A 89 -31.96 27.15 -2.27
CA LYS A 89 -30.86 28.12 -2.10
C LYS A 89 -29.50 27.48 -1.76
N ALA A 90 -29.49 26.30 -1.12
CA ALA A 90 -28.29 25.61 -0.66
C ALA A 90 -27.82 24.51 -1.63
N MET A 91 -28.68 24.06 -2.54
CA MET A 91 -28.37 22.95 -3.46
C MET A 91 -27.15 23.23 -4.33
N ALA A 92 -27.05 24.44 -4.89
CA ALA A 92 -25.93 24.81 -5.77
C ALA A 92 -24.60 24.84 -5.02
N GLN A 93 -24.57 25.42 -3.82
CA GLN A 93 -23.36 25.46 -2.98
C GLN A 93 -22.93 24.06 -2.56
N PHE A 94 -23.88 23.22 -2.17
CA PHE A 94 -23.60 21.83 -1.79
C PHE A 94 -23.12 20.99 -2.98
N GLN A 95 -23.68 21.21 -4.18
CA GLN A 95 -23.21 20.54 -5.40
C GLN A 95 -21.76 20.91 -5.73
N THR A 96 -21.39 22.19 -5.61
CA THR A 96 -20.00 22.64 -5.78
C THR A 96 -19.07 21.96 -4.79
N LEU A 97 -19.48 21.83 -3.53
CA LEU A 97 -18.71 21.12 -2.50
C LEU A 97 -18.52 19.63 -2.83
N ILE A 98 -19.59 18.95 -3.26
CA ILE A 98 -19.51 17.55 -3.71
C ILE A 98 -18.54 17.41 -4.88
N ASN A 99 -18.64 18.30 -5.87
CA ASN A 99 -17.78 18.25 -7.06
C ASN A 99 -16.31 18.46 -6.70
N GLY A 100 -16.01 19.45 -5.85
CA GLY A 100 -14.66 19.70 -5.36
C GLY A 100 -14.09 18.51 -4.58
N GLY A 101 -14.88 17.95 -3.66
CA GLY A 101 -14.49 16.77 -2.90
C GLY A 101 -14.27 15.52 -3.75
N LYS A 102 -15.14 15.28 -4.75
CA LYS A 102 -14.99 14.17 -5.70
C LYS A 102 -13.76 14.33 -6.58
N LEU A 103 -13.45 15.55 -7.02
CA LEU A 103 -12.23 15.85 -7.78
C LEU A 103 -10.99 15.59 -6.94
N ALA A 104 -10.96 16.10 -5.70
CA ALA A 104 -9.86 15.85 -4.77
C ALA A 104 -9.67 14.35 -4.50
N ALA A 105 -10.74 13.62 -4.19
CA ALA A 105 -10.70 12.18 -3.94
C ALA A 105 -10.24 11.39 -5.17
N LYS A 106 -10.66 11.79 -6.38
CA LYS A 106 -10.21 11.17 -7.64
C LYS A 106 -8.71 11.38 -7.85
N THR A 107 -8.21 12.59 -7.64
CA THR A 107 -6.77 12.89 -7.75
C THR A 107 -5.96 12.11 -6.72
N SER A 108 -6.42 12.06 -5.47
CA SER A 108 -5.79 11.25 -4.43
C SER A 108 -5.80 9.76 -4.77
N LEU A 109 -6.88 9.25 -5.36
CA LEU A 109 -6.98 7.85 -5.78
C LEU A 109 -5.99 7.55 -6.90
N GLN A 110 -5.86 8.42 -7.89
CA GLN A 110 -4.88 8.25 -8.97
C GLN A 110 -3.45 8.22 -8.41
N ALA A 111 -3.10 9.21 -7.57
CA ALA A 111 -1.79 9.26 -6.93
C ALA A 111 -1.50 8.03 -6.07
N ALA A 112 -2.50 7.52 -5.34
CA ALA A 112 -2.35 6.32 -4.53
C ALA A 112 -2.16 5.06 -5.39
N VAL A 113 -2.87 4.94 -6.51
CA VAL A 113 -2.69 3.83 -7.47
C VAL A 113 -1.30 3.87 -8.11
N ASP A 114 -0.83 5.04 -8.53
CA ASP A 114 0.49 5.19 -9.15
C ASP A 114 1.62 4.90 -8.15
N SER A 115 1.46 5.37 -6.90
CA SER A 115 2.35 5.04 -5.78
C SER A 115 2.36 3.54 -5.52
N ASN A 116 1.20 2.91 -5.50
CA ASN A 116 1.08 1.47 -5.26
C ASN A 116 1.74 0.63 -6.36
N ASP A 117 1.55 0.97 -7.63
CA ASP A 117 2.22 0.31 -8.75
C ASP A 117 3.75 0.43 -8.64
N THR A 118 4.24 1.64 -8.35
CA THR A 118 5.67 1.91 -8.16
C THR A 118 6.27 1.07 -7.03
N VAL A 119 5.60 1.06 -5.87
CA VAL A 119 6.08 0.32 -4.71
C VAL A 119 5.93 -1.19 -4.88
N SER A 120 4.88 -1.66 -5.57
CA SER A 120 4.73 -3.08 -5.92
C SER A 120 5.89 -3.58 -6.77
N LYS A 121 6.31 -2.78 -7.77
CA LYS A 121 7.49 -3.09 -8.59
C LYS A 121 8.76 -3.10 -7.77
N ALA A 122 8.97 -2.10 -6.91
CA ALA A 122 10.13 -2.03 -6.03
C ALA A 122 10.19 -3.22 -5.05
N PHE A 123 9.05 -3.61 -4.50
CA PHE A 123 8.91 -4.76 -3.63
C PHE A 123 9.22 -6.07 -4.36
N ALA A 124 8.69 -6.27 -5.57
CA ALA A 124 9.01 -7.43 -6.40
C ALA A 124 10.50 -7.52 -6.74
N ILE A 125 11.15 -6.38 -7.07
CA ILE A 125 12.60 -6.32 -7.27
C ILE A 125 13.34 -6.72 -5.99
N SER A 126 12.93 -6.19 -4.84
CA SER A 126 13.57 -6.51 -3.56
C SER A 126 13.53 -8.01 -3.23
N ILE A 127 12.39 -8.68 -3.51
CA ILE A 127 12.26 -10.14 -3.35
C ILE A 127 13.27 -10.85 -4.24
N VAL A 128 13.34 -10.49 -5.53
CA VAL A 128 14.28 -11.12 -6.47
C VAL A 128 15.74 -10.94 -6.04
N MET A 129 16.10 -9.78 -5.47
CA MET A 129 17.44 -9.54 -4.93
C MET A 129 17.72 -10.43 -3.72
N THR A 130 16.80 -10.49 -2.76
CA THR A 130 16.96 -11.33 -1.55
C THR A 130 16.95 -12.85 -1.81
N CYS A 131 16.39 -13.30 -2.93
CA CYS A 131 16.39 -14.72 -3.32
C CYS A 131 17.62 -15.14 -4.12
N LYS A 132 18.49 -14.21 -4.54
CA LYS A 132 19.69 -14.47 -5.35
C LYS A 132 21.01 -14.39 -4.57
N SER A 133 20.96 -13.98 -3.30
CA SER A 133 22.08 -14.01 -2.34
C SER A 133 22.13 -15.35 -1.61
#